data_AF-X1GX88-F1
#
_entry.id   AF-X1GX88-F1
#
_cell.length_a   1.000
_cell.length_b   1.000
_cell.length_c   1.000
_cell.angle_alpha   90.00
_cell.angle_beta   90.00
_cell.angle_gamma   90.00
#
_symmetry.space_group_name_H-M   'P 1'
#
loop_
_entity.id
_entity.type
_entity.pdbx_description
1 polymer ?
#
loop_
_entity_poly.entity_id
_entity_poly.type
_entity_poly.pdbx_seq_one_letter_code
_entity_poly.pdbx_strand_id
1 'polypeptide(L)'
;MKGKSLLKLVSAICLAALIAIPLAVSCAAPEPVPGPPGPPGEPGAPGEPGAPGEPGAPAPAPEEVIKFKFSSTYPPLHPVYYDSETLLMERIEKLSNGRVEITCYPIGGLLKGHEVWDGVSAGMADLGDVFPHLYPGQFRIAEMFMLPFLGSSSAIVSPAANDLVREYPGVFLPQFAGARVMTTHVTAVCNLHTTNKQVRTLEDLKGMLIAGENPIQLEAIKSWG
;
A
#
# COMPACT_ATOMS: atom_id res chain seq x y z
N MET A 1 23.81 32.00 -19.74
CA MET A 1 23.82 32.59 -18.36
C MET A 1 22.42 33.00 -17.88
N LYS A 2 21.42 32.10 -17.87
CA LYS A 2 20.04 32.42 -17.40
C LYS A 2 19.52 31.56 -16.23
N GLY A 3 20.26 30.53 -15.79
CA GLY A 3 19.80 29.61 -14.74
C GLY A 3 20.05 30.03 -13.28
N LYS A 4 21.00 30.93 -13.02
CA LYS A 4 21.39 31.30 -11.64
C LYS A 4 20.45 32.33 -10.98
N SER A 5 19.61 33.02 -11.78
CA SER A 5 18.64 34.00 -11.27
C SER A 5 17.33 33.34 -10.81
N LEU A 6 16.92 32.26 -11.46
CA LEU A 6 15.68 31.55 -11.14
C LEU A 6 15.79 30.80 -9.79
N LEU A 7 16.95 30.22 -9.49
CA LEU A 7 17.19 29.52 -8.23
C LEU A 7 17.22 30.48 -7.02
N LYS A 8 17.68 31.73 -7.21
CA LYS A 8 17.63 32.77 -6.18
C LYS A 8 16.20 33.28 -5.94
N LEU A 9 15.36 33.30 -6.98
CA LEU A 9 13.97 33.72 -6.87
C LEU A 9 13.11 32.65 -6.18
N VAL A 10 13.32 31.37 -6.49
CA VAL A 10 12.60 30.25 -5.85
C VAL A 10 13.03 30.07 -4.39
N SER A 11 14.32 30.25 -4.07
CA SER A 11 14.81 30.21 -2.69
C SER A 11 14.29 31.37 -1.82
N ALA A 12 14.04 32.54 -2.41
CA ALA A 12 13.48 33.68 -1.68
C ALA A 12 11.97 33.52 -1.40
N ILE A 13 11.24 32.83 -2.28
CA ILE A 13 9.80 32.56 -2.11
C ILE A 13 9.58 31.45 -1.06
N CYS A 14 10.43 30.44 -1.00
CA CYS A 14 10.34 29.41 0.05
C CYS A 14 10.73 29.94 1.45
N LEU A 15 11.60 30.95 1.54
CA LEU A 15 12.00 31.52 2.83
C LEU A 15 10.97 32.54 3.38
N ALA A 16 10.17 33.16 2.50
CA ALA A 16 9.08 34.06 2.90
C ALA A 16 7.80 33.32 3.35
N ALA A 17 7.60 32.08 2.92
CA ALA A 17 6.46 31.25 3.35
C ALA A 17 6.65 30.57 4.72
N LEU A 18 7.84 30.70 5.33
CA LEU A 18 8.22 30.03 6.57
C LEU A 18 8.17 30.95 7.82
N ILE A 19 7.72 32.21 7.72
CA ILE A 19 7.68 33.18 8.84
C ILE A 19 6.30 33.85 9.00
N ALA A 20 5.20 33.11 8.82
CA ALA A 20 3.85 33.66 9.09
C ALA A 20 2.84 32.63 9.60
N ILE A 21 3.25 31.78 10.55
CA ILE A 21 2.29 31.05 11.39
C ILE A 21 2.43 31.59 12.82
N PRO A 22 1.53 32.47 13.29
CA PRO A 22 1.44 32.72 14.71
C PRO A 22 0.82 31.49 15.37
N LEU A 23 1.56 30.92 16.32
CA LEU A 23 1.05 30.04 17.36
C LEU A 23 -0.15 30.70 18.04
N ALA A 24 -1.35 30.14 17.84
CA ALA A 24 -2.48 30.35 18.72
C ALA A 24 -2.78 29.02 19.42
N VAL A 25 -2.07 28.79 20.52
CA VAL A 25 -2.50 27.85 21.56
C VAL A 25 -3.74 28.47 22.20
N SER A 26 -4.92 28.01 21.81
CA SER A 26 -6.18 28.41 22.45
C SER A 26 -6.46 27.50 23.64
N CYS A 27 -5.86 27.82 24.78
CA CYS A 27 -6.44 27.46 26.08
C CYS A 27 -7.70 28.33 26.27
N ALA A 28 -8.88 27.73 26.18
CA ALA A 28 -10.12 28.43 26.49
C ALA A 28 -10.22 28.64 28.03
N ALA A 29 -10.07 29.88 28.48
CA ALA A 29 -10.57 30.32 29.78
C ALA A 29 -12.10 30.48 29.70
N PRO A 30 -12.85 30.30 30.80
CA PRO A 30 -14.30 30.50 30.78
C PRO A 30 -14.63 31.97 30.49
N GLU A 31 -15.56 32.19 29.56
CA GLU A 31 -15.98 33.53 29.15
C GLU A 31 -16.63 34.32 30.30
N PRO A 32 -16.44 35.66 30.35
CA PRO A 32 -17.10 36.51 31.33
C PRO A 32 -18.61 36.56 31.07
N VAL A 33 -19.41 36.39 32.12
CA VAL A 33 -20.87 36.48 32.05
C VAL A 33 -21.29 37.91 31.64
N PRO A 34 -22.17 38.09 30.63
CA PRO A 34 -22.62 39.41 30.22
C PRO A 34 -23.34 40.17 31.35
N GLY A 35 -23.03 41.45 31.50
CA GLY A 35 -23.78 42.35 32.38
C GLY A 35 -25.22 42.56 31.90
N PRO A 36 -26.12 43.07 32.77
CA PRO A 36 -27.51 43.30 32.40
C PRO A 36 -27.62 44.36 31.27
N PRO A 37 -28.61 44.24 30.35
CA PRO A 37 -28.77 45.18 29.25
C PRO A 37 -28.99 46.62 29.74
N GLY A 38 -28.38 47.58 29.04
CA GLY A 38 -28.71 49.00 29.22
C GLY A 38 -30.15 49.33 28.79
N PRO A 39 -30.69 50.49 29.19
CA PRO A 39 -32.04 50.88 28.82
C PRO A 39 -32.19 51.02 27.29
N PRO A 40 -33.35 50.67 26.71
CA PRO A 40 -33.59 50.79 25.28
C PRO A 40 -33.43 52.24 24.79
N GLY A 41 -32.71 52.42 23.68
CA GLY A 41 -32.67 53.70 22.95
C GLY A 41 -34.01 54.01 22.29
N GLU A 42 -34.23 55.27 21.91
CA GLU A 42 -35.48 55.71 21.30
C GLU A 42 -35.76 54.99 19.96
N PRO A 43 -37.02 54.61 19.67
CA PRO A 43 -37.37 53.94 18.42
C PRO A 43 -37.08 54.83 17.20
N GLY A 44 -36.20 54.35 16.30
CA GLY A 44 -36.02 54.92 14.97
C GLY A 44 -37.23 54.63 14.06
N ALA A 45 -37.39 55.44 13.01
CA ALA A 45 -38.45 55.24 12.02
C ALA A 45 -38.31 53.87 11.30
N PRO A 46 -39.41 53.18 10.94
CA PRO A 46 -39.34 51.88 10.27
C PRO A 46 -38.61 51.99 8.93
N GLY A 47 -37.48 51.28 8.79
CA GLY A 47 -36.82 51.08 7.49
C GLY A 47 -37.57 50.06 6.63
N GLU A 48 -37.48 50.19 5.31
CA GLU A 48 -38.07 49.20 4.39
C GLU A 48 -37.45 47.81 4.61
N PRO A 49 -38.24 46.72 4.54
CA PRO A 49 -37.71 45.36 4.67
C PRO A 49 -36.68 45.08 3.57
N GLY A 50 -35.45 44.70 3.97
CA GLY A 50 -34.43 44.22 3.04
C GLY A 50 -34.86 42.92 2.35
N ALA A 51 -34.40 42.72 1.11
CA ALA A 51 -34.66 41.49 0.35
C ALA A 51 -34.11 40.25 1.09
N PRO A 52 -34.82 39.11 1.12
CA PRO A 52 -34.30 37.86 1.67
C PRO A 52 -32.99 37.46 0.98
N GLY A 53 -31.96 37.12 1.76
CA GLY A 53 -30.70 36.61 1.20
C GLY A 53 -30.89 35.28 0.48
N GLU A 54 -30.11 35.05 -0.58
CA GLU A 54 -30.16 33.78 -1.33
C GLU A 54 -29.82 32.59 -0.43
N PRO A 55 -30.55 31.46 -0.53
CA PRO A 55 -30.22 30.24 0.21
C PRO A 55 -28.78 29.80 -0.09
N GLY A 56 -28.02 29.49 0.95
CA GLY A 56 -26.67 28.94 0.81
C GLY A 56 -26.68 27.66 -0.02
N ALA A 57 -25.66 27.47 -0.86
CA ALA A 57 -25.54 26.29 -1.71
C ALA A 57 -25.65 25.00 -0.88
N PRO A 58 -26.36 23.97 -1.37
CA PRO A 58 -26.50 22.71 -0.66
C PRO A 58 -25.12 22.07 -0.41
N ALA A 59 -24.96 21.49 0.78
CA ALA A 59 -23.74 20.77 1.13
C ALA A 59 -23.48 19.64 0.10
N PRO A 60 -22.21 19.37 -0.27
CA PRO A 60 -21.89 18.29 -1.19
C PRO A 60 -22.42 16.95 -0.65
N ALA A 61 -23.00 16.14 -1.54
CA ALA A 61 -23.48 14.81 -1.21
C ALA A 61 -22.30 13.95 -0.67
N PRO A 62 -22.55 13.05 0.30
CA PRO A 62 -21.50 12.15 0.80
C PRO A 62 -20.92 11.34 -0.35
N GLU A 63 -19.59 11.34 -0.47
CA GLU A 63 -18.89 10.54 -1.48
C GLU A 63 -19.10 9.04 -1.18
N GLU A 64 -19.39 8.26 -2.22
CA GLU A 64 -19.60 6.82 -2.13
C GLU A 64 -18.31 6.10 -1.67
N VAL A 65 -18.43 5.25 -0.64
CA VAL A 65 -17.33 4.42 -0.16
C VAL A 65 -17.26 3.14 -0.99
N ILE A 66 -16.12 2.93 -1.65
CA ILE A 66 -15.81 1.74 -2.45
C ILE A 66 -15.21 0.69 -1.53
N LYS A 67 -15.80 -0.51 -1.51
CA LYS A 67 -15.35 -1.62 -0.68
C LYS A 67 -14.66 -2.69 -1.50
N PHE A 68 -13.49 -3.13 -1.04
CA PHE A 68 -12.73 -4.22 -1.66
C PHE A 68 -12.48 -5.35 -0.67
N LYS A 69 -12.53 -6.59 -1.17
CA LYS A 69 -12.13 -7.81 -0.46
C LYS A 69 -10.71 -8.19 -0.90
N PHE A 70 -9.80 -8.31 0.05
CA PHE A 70 -8.43 -8.76 -0.19
C PHE A 70 -8.24 -10.17 0.38
N SER A 71 -7.94 -11.14 -0.48
CA SER A 71 -7.55 -12.49 -0.06
C SER A 71 -6.02 -12.60 0.09
N SER A 72 -5.52 -12.52 1.32
CA SER A 72 -4.10 -12.74 1.61
C SER A 72 -3.75 -14.23 1.55
N THR A 73 -2.51 -14.53 1.19
CA THR A 73 -1.92 -15.87 1.26
C THR A 73 -1.11 -16.11 2.53
N TYR A 74 -1.18 -15.19 3.49
CA TYR A 74 -0.42 -15.26 4.73
C TYR A 74 -1.33 -15.48 5.95
N PRO A 75 -0.85 -16.21 6.98
CA PRO A 75 -1.53 -16.27 8.27
C PRO A 75 -1.37 -14.94 9.04
N PRO A 76 -2.25 -14.63 10.01
CA PRO A 76 -2.26 -13.32 10.68
C PRO A 76 -0.96 -12.92 11.39
N LEU A 77 -0.17 -13.90 11.85
CA LEU A 77 1.10 -13.65 12.55
C LEU A 77 2.30 -13.48 11.60
N HIS A 78 2.10 -13.63 10.29
CA HIS A 78 3.18 -13.45 9.33
C HIS A 78 3.45 -11.95 9.09
N PRO A 79 4.72 -11.49 9.04
CA PRO A 79 5.05 -10.07 8.86
C PRO A 79 4.45 -9.42 7.63
N VAL A 80 4.29 -10.16 6.53
CA VAL A 80 3.64 -9.61 5.34
C VAL A 80 2.18 -9.23 5.62
N TYR A 81 1.45 -10.05 6.38
CA TYR A 81 0.06 -9.76 6.74
C TYR A 81 -0.03 -8.55 7.68
N TYR A 82 0.56 -8.65 8.87
CA TYR A 82 0.31 -7.64 9.91
C TYR A 82 1.08 -6.33 9.69
N ASP A 83 2.25 -6.33 9.03
CA ASP A 83 2.99 -5.10 8.73
C ASP A 83 2.69 -4.58 7.32
N SER A 84 2.88 -5.39 6.28
CA SER A 84 2.92 -4.88 4.90
C SER A 84 1.54 -4.65 4.31
N GLU A 85 0.65 -5.64 4.40
CA GLU A 85 -0.73 -5.55 3.89
C GLU A 85 -1.55 -4.56 4.71
N THR A 86 -1.45 -4.60 6.05
CA THR A 86 -2.08 -3.59 6.93
C THR A 86 -1.65 -2.18 6.57
N LEU A 87 -0.33 -1.92 6.49
CA LEU A 87 0.18 -0.60 6.13
C LEU A 87 -0.29 -0.16 4.73
N LEU A 88 -0.37 -1.08 3.77
CA LEU A 88 -0.89 -0.78 2.44
C LEU A 88 -2.36 -0.33 2.51
N MET A 89 -3.20 -1.06 3.25
CA MET A 89 -4.61 -0.72 3.42
C MET A 89 -4.79 0.64 4.09
N GLU A 90 -4.07 0.90 5.19
CA GLU A 90 -4.10 2.20 5.89
C GLU A 90 -3.69 3.35 4.97
N ARG A 91 -2.67 3.13 4.12
CA ARG A 91 -2.22 4.15 3.16
C ARG A 91 -3.25 4.39 2.07
N ILE A 92 -3.92 3.35 1.57
CA ILE A 92 -4.98 3.48 0.56
C ILE A 92 -6.17 4.25 1.14
N GLU A 93 -6.61 3.91 2.36
CA GLU A 93 -7.69 4.61 3.05
C GLU A 93 -7.33 6.09 3.22
N LYS A 94 -6.14 6.39 3.73
CA LYS A 94 -5.67 7.78 3.91
C LYS A 94 -5.57 8.56 2.60
N LEU A 95 -4.96 7.97 1.56
CA LEU A 95 -4.79 8.63 0.26
C LEU A 95 -6.10 8.81 -0.51
N SER A 96 -7.10 7.99 -0.20
CA SER A 96 -8.43 8.08 -0.78
C SER A 96 -9.39 8.97 0.01
N ASN A 97 -8.95 9.60 1.11
CA ASN A 97 -9.78 10.33 2.05
C ASN A 97 -10.95 9.48 2.60
N GLY A 98 -10.70 8.20 2.87
CA GLY A 98 -11.69 7.26 3.39
C GLY A 98 -12.67 6.72 2.34
N ARG A 99 -12.50 7.05 1.04
CA ARG A 99 -13.38 6.53 -0.02
C ARG A 99 -13.09 5.08 -0.41
N VAL A 100 -11.94 4.54 -0.01
CA VAL A 100 -11.60 3.14 -0.28
C VAL A 100 -11.44 2.41 1.04
N GLU A 101 -12.28 1.42 1.25
CA GLU A 101 -12.27 0.51 2.39
C GLU A 101 -11.83 -0.87 1.90
N ILE A 102 -10.80 -1.45 2.53
CA ILE A 102 -10.30 -2.78 2.18
C ILE A 102 -10.48 -3.70 3.39
N THR A 103 -11.20 -4.81 3.19
CA THR A 103 -11.27 -5.91 4.16
C THR A 103 -10.29 -7.00 3.74
N CYS A 104 -9.22 -7.20 4.50
CA CYS A 104 -8.28 -8.30 4.30
C CYS A 104 -8.73 -9.57 5.05
N TYR A 105 -8.70 -10.69 4.35
CA TYR A 105 -8.95 -12.02 4.87
C TYR A 105 -7.62 -12.79 4.88
N PRO A 106 -7.21 -13.39 6.01
CA PRO A 106 -5.99 -14.21 6.05
C PRO A 106 -6.17 -15.47 5.20
N ILE A 107 -5.06 -16.18 4.97
CA ILE A 107 -5.06 -17.42 4.19
C ILE A 107 -6.20 -18.38 4.60
N GLY A 108 -7.01 -18.80 3.62
CA GLY A 108 -8.15 -19.69 3.83
C GLY A 108 -9.40 -19.03 4.40
N GLY A 109 -9.37 -17.75 4.77
CA GLY A 109 -10.52 -16.99 5.27
C GLY A 109 -11.50 -16.57 4.18
N LEU A 110 -11.00 -16.32 2.96
CA LEU A 110 -11.82 -16.05 1.76
C LEU A 110 -11.53 -17.06 0.64
N LEU A 111 -10.27 -17.21 0.26
CA LEU A 111 -9.79 -18.21 -0.70
C LEU A 111 -8.61 -18.99 -0.10
N LYS A 112 -8.40 -20.24 -0.51
CA LYS A 112 -7.15 -20.96 -0.24
C LYS A 112 -6.04 -20.42 -1.13
N GLY A 113 -4.77 -20.60 -0.73
CA GLY A 113 -3.63 -20.01 -1.44
C GLY A 113 -3.55 -20.32 -2.95
N HIS A 114 -3.90 -21.55 -3.36
CA HIS A 114 -3.91 -21.96 -4.77
C HIS A 114 -5.19 -21.55 -5.53
N GLU A 115 -6.17 -20.98 -4.84
CA GLU A 115 -7.43 -20.49 -5.42
C GLU A 115 -7.40 -18.97 -5.63
N VAL A 116 -6.39 -18.27 -5.10
CA VAL A 116 -6.35 -16.78 -5.09
C VAL A 116 -6.33 -16.20 -6.49
N TRP A 117 -5.52 -16.72 -7.41
CA TRP A 117 -5.46 -16.18 -8.77
C TRP A 117 -6.80 -16.32 -9.49
N ASP A 118 -7.37 -17.52 -9.50
CA ASP A 118 -8.64 -17.80 -10.18
C ASP A 118 -9.77 -17.01 -9.54
N GLY A 119 -9.79 -16.91 -8.20
CA GLY A 119 -10.79 -16.13 -7.48
C GLY A 119 -10.71 -14.63 -7.74
N VAL A 120 -9.51 -14.05 -7.85
CA VAL A 120 -9.34 -12.62 -8.21
C VAL A 120 -9.73 -12.39 -9.67
N SER A 121 -9.26 -13.23 -10.59
CA SER A 121 -9.57 -13.13 -12.02
C SER A 121 -11.08 -13.27 -12.31
N ALA A 122 -11.78 -14.07 -11.51
CA ALA A 122 -13.23 -14.25 -11.58
C ALA A 122 -14.05 -13.24 -10.76
N GLY A 123 -13.40 -12.32 -10.01
CA GLY A 123 -14.08 -11.31 -9.19
C GLY A 123 -14.69 -11.83 -7.87
N MET A 124 -14.29 -13.02 -7.41
CA MET A 124 -14.64 -13.52 -6.07
C MET A 124 -13.96 -12.72 -4.95
N ALA A 125 -12.71 -12.31 -5.19
CA ALA A 125 -11.97 -11.33 -4.40
C ALA A 125 -11.54 -10.19 -5.31
N ASP A 126 -11.35 -8.99 -4.75
CA ASP A 126 -10.98 -7.81 -5.52
C ASP A 126 -9.45 -7.61 -5.56
N LEU A 127 -8.77 -8.03 -4.49
CA LEU A 127 -7.32 -8.07 -4.38
C LEU A 127 -6.88 -9.46 -3.92
N GLY A 128 -5.65 -9.86 -4.26
CA GLY A 128 -5.06 -11.09 -3.75
C GLY A 128 -3.55 -11.13 -3.96
N ASP A 129 -2.86 -11.79 -3.03
CA ASP A 129 -1.46 -12.11 -3.16
C ASP A 129 -1.31 -13.40 -3.96
N VAL A 130 -0.54 -13.34 -5.05
CA VAL A 130 -0.40 -14.46 -5.96
C VAL A 130 1.05 -14.90 -5.92
N PHE A 131 1.26 -16.13 -5.44
CA PHE A 131 2.55 -16.78 -5.53
C PHE A 131 2.67 -17.58 -6.83
N PRO A 132 3.55 -17.18 -7.77
CA PRO A 132 3.69 -17.86 -9.04
C PRO A 132 3.90 -19.38 -8.94
N HIS A 133 4.65 -19.84 -7.93
CA HIS A 133 4.95 -21.26 -7.76
C HIS A 133 3.74 -22.15 -7.43
N LEU A 134 2.63 -21.57 -6.94
CA LEU A 134 1.39 -22.32 -6.73
C LEU A 134 0.66 -22.63 -8.04
N TYR A 135 1.09 -22.03 -9.15
CA TYR A 135 0.51 -22.17 -10.48
C TYR A 135 1.59 -22.57 -11.51
N PRO A 136 2.19 -23.77 -11.41
CA PRO A 136 3.37 -24.13 -12.19
C PRO A 136 3.17 -23.96 -13.70
N GLY A 137 4.07 -23.20 -14.32
CA GLY A 137 4.07 -22.97 -15.77
C GLY A 137 3.11 -21.91 -16.28
N GLN A 138 2.18 -21.41 -15.45
CA GLN A 138 1.26 -20.33 -15.82
C GLN A 138 1.96 -18.97 -15.85
N PHE A 139 2.78 -18.68 -14.84
CA PHE A 139 3.48 -17.40 -14.69
C PHE A 139 4.98 -17.51 -14.98
N ARG A 140 5.34 -18.19 -16.07
CA ARG A 140 6.73 -18.57 -16.41
C ARG A 140 7.71 -17.39 -16.37
N ILE A 141 7.30 -16.20 -16.79
CA ILE A 141 8.18 -15.02 -16.77
C ILE A 141 8.37 -14.56 -15.33
N ALA A 142 7.33 -14.58 -14.49
CA ALA A 142 7.47 -14.24 -13.07
C ALA A 142 8.29 -15.30 -12.30
N GLU A 143 8.24 -16.56 -12.70
CA GLU A 143 9.06 -17.63 -12.11
C GLU A 143 10.58 -17.38 -12.25
N MET A 144 11.02 -16.50 -13.16
CA MET A 144 12.44 -16.10 -13.24
C MET A 144 12.96 -15.51 -11.93
N PHE A 145 12.09 -14.85 -11.16
CA PHE A 145 12.46 -14.24 -9.87
C PHE A 145 12.65 -15.27 -8.74
N MET A 146 12.47 -16.57 -9.05
CA MET A 146 12.77 -17.68 -8.14
C MET A 146 14.11 -18.36 -8.45
N LEU A 147 14.86 -17.87 -9.45
CA LEU A 147 16.17 -18.41 -9.75
C LEU A 147 17.14 -18.20 -8.57
N PRO A 148 18.05 -19.15 -8.32
CA PRO A 148 19.07 -18.99 -7.29
C PRO A 148 19.94 -17.76 -7.53
N PHE A 149 20.38 -17.12 -6.44
CA PHE A 149 21.39 -16.05 -6.45
C PHE A 149 21.01 -14.75 -7.17
N LEU A 150 19.70 -14.42 -7.29
CA LEU A 150 19.25 -13.17 -7.91
C LEU A 150 19.64 -11.89 -7.17
N GLY A 151 19.89 -11.97 -5.86
CA GLY A 151 20.29 -10.82 -5.07
C GLY A 151 20.49 -11.15 -3.60
N SER A 152 21.02 -10.17 -2.87
CA SER A 152 21.39 -10.32 -1.46
C SER A 152 20.30 -9.87 -0.48
N SER A 153 19.22 -9.25 -0.95
CA SER A 153 18.12 -8.76 -0.10
C SER A 153 16.84 -8.51 -0.91
N SER A 154 15.68 -8.77 -0.30
CA SER A 154 14.37 -8.40 -0.86
C SER A 154 14.23 -6.90 -1.08
N ALA A 155 14.93 -6.07 -0.29
CA ALA A 155 14.94 -4.61 -0.44
C ALA A 155 15.65 -4.13 -1.72
N ILE A 156 16.49 -4.99 -2.32
CA ILE A 156 17.16 -4.70 -3.61
C ILE A 156 16.38 -5.33 -4.76
N VAL A 157 15.98 -6.60 -4.61
CA VAL A 157 15.37 -7.37 -5.69
C VAL A 157 13.92 -6.93 -5.95
N SER A 158 13.15 -6.57 -4.92
CA SER A 158 11.73 -6.19 -5.12
C SER A 158 11.57 -4.89 -5.91
N PRO A 159 12.31 -3.79 -5.63
CA PRO A 159 12.30 -2.61 -6.50
C PRO A 159 12.73 -2.92 -7.92
N ALA A 160 13.80 -3.70 -8.11
CA ALA A 160 14.27 -4.11 -9.43
C ALA A 160 13.22 -4.91 -10.20
N ALA A 161 12.51 -5.83 -9.54
CA ALA A 161 11.40 -6.58 -10.15
C ALA A 161 10.27 -5.65 -10.58
N ASN A 162 9.90 -4.66 -9.75
CA ASN A 162 8.89 -3.66 -10.14
C ASN A 162 9.34 -2.81 -11.32
N ASP A 163 10.60 -2.39 -11.36
CA ASP A 163 11.14 -1.58 -12.45
C ASP A 163 11.16 -2.37 -13.76
N LEU A 164 11.52 -3.66 -13.73
CA LEU A 164 11.43 -4.55 -14.89
C LEU A 164 10.00 -4.71 -15.42
N VAL A 165 9.02 -4.88 -14.53
CA VAL A 165 7.61 -4.96 -14.92
C VAL A 165 7.12 -3.65 -15.55
N ARG A 166 7.58 -2.50 -15.05
CA ARG A 166 7.23 -1.17 -15.59
C ARG A 166 7.91 -0.86 -16.92
N GLU A 167 9.17 -1.25 -17.08
CA GLU A 167 9.96 -0.99 -18.29
C GLU A 167 9.57 -1.94 -19.42
N TYR A 168 9.23 -3.19 -19.10
CA TYR A 168 8.89 -4.23 -20.07
C TYR A 168 7.49 -4.83 -19.85
N PRO A 169 6.41 -4.01 -19.83
CA PRO A 169 5.07 -4.50 -19.52
C PRO A 169 4.57 -5.54 -20.51
N GLY A 170 4.94 -5.43 -21.80
CA GLY A 170 4.60 -6.41 -22.84
C GLY A 170 5.26 -7.78 -22.66
N VAL A 171 6.26 -7.90 -21.78
CA VAL A 171 6.91 -9.18 -21.44
C VAL A 171 6.31 -9.76 -20.16
N PHE A 172 6.11 -8.93 -19.13
CA PHE A 172 5.71 -9.39 -17.79
C PHE A 172 4.21 -9.48 -17.58
N LEU A 173 3.41 -8.57 -18.14
CA LEU A 173 1.98 -8.48 -17.85
C LEU A 173 1.07 -9.45 -18.63
N PRO A 174 1.42 -9.97 -19.84
CA PRO A 174 0.51 -10.87 -20.57
C PRO A 174 0.09 -12.13 -19.80
N GLN A 175 0.98 -12.69 -18.98
CA GLN A 175 0.68 -13.87 -18.14
C GLN A 175 -0.33 -13.57 -17.02
N PHE A 176 -0.60 -12.30 -16.74
CA PHE A 176 -1.59 -11.84 -15.75
C PHE A 176 -2.86 -11.27 -16.43
N ALA A 177 -3.14 -11.66 -17.68
CA ALA A 177 -4.38 -11.30 -18.36
C ALA A 177 -5.59 -11.88 -17.60
N GLY A 178 -6.27 -11.04 -16.82
CA GLY A 178 -7.36 -11.43 -15.92
C GLY A 178 -7.44 -10.57 -14.66
N ALA A 179 -6.29 -10.02 -14.24
CA ALA A 179 -6.21 -9.07 -13.14
C ALA A 179 -5.22 -7.95 -13.45
N ARG A 180 -5.23 -6.88 -12.65
CA ARG A 180 -4.20 -5.84 -12.72
C ARG A 180 -3.12 -6.11 -11.69
N VAL A 181 -1.86 -6.13 -12.12
CA VAL A 181 -0.71 -6.21 -11.21
C VAL A 181 -0.51 -4.84 -10.56
N MET A 182 -0.69 -4.76 -9.24
CA MET A 182 -0.48 -3.52 -8.46
C MET A 182 0.99 -3.32 -8.11
N THR A 183 1.65 -4.38 -7.67
CA THR A 183 3.06 -4.39 -7.27
C THR A 183 3.58 -5.83 -7.35
N THR A 184 4.89 -5.98 -7.45
CA THR A 184 5.57 -7.27 -7.28
C THR A 184 6.54 -7.20 -6.11
N HIS A 185 6.80 -8.31 -5.45
CA HIS A 185 7.84 -8.39 -4.44
C HIS A 185 8.42 -9.80 -4.39
N VAL A 186 9.57 -9.95 -3.74
CA VAL A 186 10.18 -11.25 -3.46
C VAL A 186 10.38 -11.41 -1.95
N THR A 187 10.48 -12.65 -1.52
CA THR A 187 10.85 -12.96 -0.13
C THR A 187 12.31 -12.61 0.16
N ALA A 188 12.69 -12.63 1.44
CA ALA A 188 14.09 -12.53 1.84
C ALA A 188 14.90 -13.72 1.30
N VAL A 189 16.23 -13.63 1.36
CA VAL A 189 17.11 -14.72 0.90
C VAL A 189 16.72 -16.01 1.63
N CYS A 190 16.39 -17.05 0.86
CA CYS A 190 16.08 -18.36 1.41
C CYS A 190 17.32 -18.95 2.07
N ASN A 191 17.19 -19.33 3.34
CA ASN A 191 18.25 -19.98 4.11
C ASN A 191 17.98 -21.48 4.20
N LEU A 192 19.05 -22.24 4.38
CA LEU A 192 18.93 -23.67 4.68
C LEU A 192 18.65 -23.85 6.17
N HIS A 193 17.51 -24.46 6.49
CA HIS A 193 17.14 -24.81 7.86
C HIS A 193 17.26 -26.32 8.06
N THR A 194 18.06 -26.73 9.04
CA THR A 194 18.35 -28.14 9.33
C THR A 194 18.16 -28.41 10.81
N THR A 195 17.60 -29.57 11.17
CA THR A 195 17.36 -29.95 12.57
C THR A 195 18.59 -30.50 13.27
N ASN A 196 19.33 -31.41 12.62
CA ASN A 196 20.30 -32.29 13.29
C ASN A 196 21.75 -32.16 12.79
N LYS A 197 21.97 -31.52 11.65
CA LYS A 197 23.30 -31.42 11.02
C LYS A 197 23.53 -30.01 10.54
N GLN A 198 24.61 -29.39 11.02
CA GLN A 198 25.08 -28.13 10.46
C GLN A 198 25.66 -28.37 9.06
N VAL A 199 25.28 -27.53 8.09
CA VAL A 199 25.80 -27.56 6.72
C VAL A 199 26.75 -26.39 6.54
N ARG A 200 28.02 -26.68 6.23
CA ARG A 200 29.05 -25.67 5.98
C ARG A 200 29.65 -25.79 4.58
N THR A 201 29.61 -26.99 3.99
CA THR A 201 30.07 -27.24 2.62
C THR A 201 28.99 -27.95 1.79
N LEU A 202 29.19 -28.07 0.48
CA LEU A 202 28.26 -28.80 -0.39
C LEU A 202 28.27 -30.31 -0.08
N GLU A 203 29.40 -30.87 0.35
CA GLU A 203 29.50 -32.26 0.77
C GLU A 203 28.59 -32.56 1.97
N ASP A 204 28.34 -31.57 2.83
CA ASP A 204 27.43 -31.73 3.95
C ASP A 204 25.97 -31.95 3.51
N LEU A 205 25.57 -31.41 2.35
CA LEU A 205 24.24 -31.58 1.77
C LEU A 205 24.01 -32.97 1.18
N LYS A 206 25.08 -33.70 0.90
CA LYS A 206 24.98 -34.92 0.09
C LYS A 206 24.08 -35.97 0.74
N GLY A 207 23.03 -36.37 0.01
CA GLY A 207 22.05 -37.35 0.48
C GLY A 207 21.12 -36.84 1.60
N MET A 208 21.12 -35.55 1.91
CA MET A 208 20.13 -34.96 2.81
C MET A 208 18.77 -34.84 2.13
N LEU A 209 17.70 -35.15 2.87
CA LEU A 209 16.34 -34.86 2.43
C LEU A 209 16.00 -33.41 2.78
N ILE A 210 16.09 -32.53 1.80
CA ILE A 210 15.77 -31.10 1.94
C ILE A 210 14.43 -30.82 1.29
N ALA A 211 13.51 -30.22 2.06
CA ALA A 211 12.26 -29.69 1.52
C ALA A 211 12.50 -28.32 0.88
N GLY A 212 11.76 -28.04 -0.19
CA GLY A 212 11.77 -26.76 -0.91
C GLY A 212 10.35 -26.32 -1.25
N GLU A 213 10.19 -25.04 -1.54
CA GLU A 213 8.90 -24.41 -1.81
C GLU A 213 8.41 -24.65 -3.24
N ASN A 214 9.33 -24.75 -4.20
CA ASN A 214 8.99 -24.84 -5.62
C ASN A 214 9.96 -25.74 -6.41
N PRO A 215 9.57 -26.20 -7.61
CA PRO A 215 10.40 -27.09 -8.42
C PRO A 215 11.76 -26.51 -8.81
N ILE A 216 11.86 -25.21 -9.10
CA ILE A 216 13.12 -24.55 -9.49
C ILE A 216 14.12 -24.62 -8.33
N GLN A 217 13.66 -24.31 -7.13
CA GLN A 217 14.46 -24.40 -5.91
C GLN A 217 14.88 -25.84 -5.61
N LEU A 218 13.97 -26.81 -5.78
CA LEU A 218 14.28 -28.23 -5.56
C LEU A 218 15.32 -28.75 -6.55
N GLU A 219 15.24 -28.37 -7.83
CA GLU A 219 16.26 -28.72 -8.83
C GLU A 219 17.61 -28.08 -8.50
N ALA A 220 17.62 -26.81 -8.04
CA ALA A 220 18.83 -26.17 -7.58
C ALA A 220 19.46 -26.92 -6.39
N ILE A 221 18.67 -27.28 -5.38
CA ILE A 221 19.17 -28.01 -4.21
C ILE A 221 19.69 -29.39 -4.59
N LYS A 222 18.98 -30.14 -5.45
CA LYS A 222 19.45 -31.45 -5.94
C LYS A 222 20.78 -31.35 -6.70
N SER A 223 21.01 -30.23 -7.40
CA SER A 223 22.28 -30.01 -8.11
C SER A 223 23.47 -29.82 -7.17
N TRP A 224 23.22 -29.57 -5.87
CA TRP A 224 24.24 -29.35 -4.86
C TRP A 224 24.69 -30.63 -4.14
N GLY A 225 23.96 -31.75 -4.26
CA GLY A 225 24.32 -33.05 -3.65
C GLY A 225 23.11 -33.84 -3.14
#